data_AF-X1HJY1-F1
#
_entry.id   AF-X1HJY1-F1
#
_cell.length_a   1.000
_cell.length_b   1.000
_cell.length_c   1.000
_cell.angle_alpha   90.00
_cell.angle_beta   90.00
_cell.angle_gamma   90.00
#
_symmetry.space_group_name_H-M   'P 1'
#
loop_
_entity.id
_entity.type
_entity.pdbx_description
1 polymer ?
#
loop_
_entity_poly.entity_id
_entity_poly.type
_entity_poly.pdbx_seq_one_letter_code
_entity_poly.pdbx_strand_id
1 'polypeptide(L)' 'YLNVVGIEDVLDRMKHVFASLYNDRAISYRVHKGFTHAEVALSAGVQRMVRSDVGAAGVMF' A
#
# COMPACT_ATOMS: atom_id res chain seq x y z
N TYR A 1 -1.35 5.49 -0.07
CA TYR A 1 -1.90 6.69 0.58
C TYR A 1 -0.82 7.75 0.63
N LEU A 2 -1.14 9.04 0.45
CA LEU A 2 -0.19 10.18 0.51
C LEU A 2 -0.80 11.29 1.38
N ASN A 3 0.03 12.19 1.91
CA ASN A 3 -0.39 13.33 2.73
C ASN A 3 -1.28 12.96 3.94
N VAL A 4 -0.93 11.88 4.62
CA VAL A 4 -1.61 11.42 5.85
C VAL A 4 -0.98 12.12 7.05
N VAL A 5 -1.80 12.73 7.91
CA VAL A 5 -1.33 13.53 9.05
C VAL A 5 -2.04 13.09 10.31
N GLY A 6 -1.29 12.88 11.39
CA GLY A 6 -1.81 12.41 12.67
C GLY A 6 -1.80 10.89 12.79
N ILE A 7 -1.65 10.40 14.03
CA ILE A 7 -1.49 8.97 14.31
C ILE A 7 -2.74 8.16 13.98
N GLU A 8 -3.93 8.70 14.27
CA GLU A 8 -5.19 8.00 14.01
C GLU A 8 -5.39 7.73 12.51
N ASP A 9 -5.16 8.74 11.67
CA ASP A 9 -5.25 8.60 10.23
C ASP A 9 -4.20 7.63 9.68
N VAL A 10 -2.98 7.62 10.24
CA VAL A 10 -1.95 6.64 9.87
C VAL A 10 -2.43 5.22 10.18
N LEU A 11 -2.97 4.99 11.38
CA LEU A 11 -3.49 3.67 11.78
C LEU A 11 -4.69 3.23 10.93
N ASP A 12 -5.59 4.16 10.58
CA ASP A 12 -6.69 3.89 9.65
C ASP A 12 -6.16 3.46 8.28
N ARG A 13 -5.23 4.24 7.70
CA ARG A 13 -4.65 3.92 6.38
C ARG A 13 -3.88 2.60 6.41
N MET A 14 -3.22 2.25 7.51
CA MET A 14 -2.56 0.95 7.66
C MET A 14 -3.56 -0.21 7.57
N LYS A 15 -4.72 -0.11 8.22
CA LYS A 15 -5.78 -1.14 8.11
C LYS A 15 -6.25 -1.30 6.66
N HIS A 16 -6.43 -0.19 5.95
CA HIS A 16 -6.78 -0.27 4.54
C HIS A 16 -5.67 -0.86 3.66
N VAL A 17 -4.40 -0.60 3.96
CA VAL A 17 -3.27 -1.27 3.29
C VAL A 17 -3.36 -2.78 3.50
N PHE A 18 -3.58 -3.26 4.73
CA PHE A 18 -3.75 -4.69 4.99
C PHE A 18 -4.96 -5.29 4.27
N ALA A 19 -6.09 -4.59 4.27
CA ALA A 19 -7.28 -5.00 3.53
C ALA A 19 -7.03 -5.06 2.01
N SER A 20 -6.14 -4.22 1.46
CA SER A 20 -5.84 -4.19 0.03
C SER A 20 -5.26 -5.50 -0.51
N LEU A 21 -4.69 -6.34 0.35
CA LEU A 21 -4.23 -7.67 -0.02
C LEU A 21 -5.37 -8.57 -0.50
N TYR A 22 -6.61 -8.32 -0.07
CA TYR A 22 -7.78 -9.15 -0.34
C TYR A 22 -8.76 -8.52 -1.34
N ASN A 23 -8.32 -7.55 -2.15
CA ASN A 23 -9.14 -7.07 -3.25
C ASN A 23 -9.23 -8.13 -4.38
N ASP A 24 -10.29 -8.05 -5.20
CA ASP A 24 -10.58 -9.03 -6.25
C ASP A 24 -9.41 -9.24 -7.23
N ARG A 25 -8.73 -8.14 -7.59
CA ARG A 25 -7.58 -8.19 -8.50
C ARG A 25 -6.39 -8.94 -7.88
N ALA A 26 -6.09 -8.70 -6.61
CA ALA A 26 -4.99 -9.35 -5.90
C ALA A 26 -5.30 -10.85 -5.68
N ILE A 27 -6.55 -11.19 -5.39
CA ILE A 27 -7.01 -12.58 -5.30
C ILE A 27 -6.85 -13.29 -6.65
N SER A 28 -7.40 -12.71 -7.73
CA SER A 28 -7.29 -13.26 -9.08
C SER A 28 -5.83 -13.46 -9.50
N TYR A 29 -4.96 -12.48 -9.26
CA TYR A 29 -3.53 -12.59 -9.57
C TYR A 29 -2.88 -13.77 -8.84
N ARG A 30 -3.18 -13.96 -7.55
CA ARG A 30 -2.64 -15.08 -6.77
C ARG A 30 -3.13 -16.44 -7.26
N VAL A 31 -4.42 -16.55 -7.57
CA VAL A 31 -4.99 -17.77 -8.17
C VAL A 31 -4.27 -18.10 -9.48
N HIS A 32 -4.12 -17.12 -10.38
CA HIS A 32 -3.47 -17.32 -11.68
C HIS A 32 -1.98 -17.69 -11.58
N LYS A 33 -1.30 -17.28 -10.50
CA LYS A 33 0.10 -17.61 -10.23
C LYS A 33 0.28 -18.85 -9.35
N GLY A 34 -0.81 -19.45 -8.86
CA GLY A 34 -0.78 -20.64 -8.02
C GLY A 34 -0.30 -20.39 -6.58
N PHE A 35 -0.45 -19.16 -6.06
CA PHE A 35 -0.07 -18.86 -4.67
C PHE A 35 -1.18 -19.27 -3.68
N THR A 36 -0.80 -19.97 -2.62
CA THR A 36 -1.69 -20.28 -1.49
C THR A 36 -2.14 -19.00 -0.80
N HIS A 37 -3.45 -18.79 -0.65
CA HIS A 37 -3.98 -17.52 -0.15
C HIS A 37 -3.63 -17.24 1.31
N ALA A 38 -3.37 -18.30 2.09
CA ALA A 38 -3.06 -18.23 3.52
C ALA A 38 -1.58 -17.93 3.82
N GLU A 39 -0.70 -17.98 2.81
CA GLU A 39 0.76 -17.85 3.00
C GLU A 39 1.29 -16.48 2.57
N VAL A 40 0.39 -15.54 2.24
CA VAL A 40 0.78 -14.21 1.78
C VAL A 40 0.64 -13.20 2.90
N ALA A 41 1.74 -12.54 3.22
CA ALA A 41 1.79 -11.41 4.15
C ALA A 41 2.22 -10.14 3.41
N LEU A 42 1.92 -8.99 3.99
CA LEU A 42 2.36 -7.70 3.48
C LEU A 42 2.87 -6.83 4.65
N SER A 43 3.81 -5.93 4.37
CA SER A 43 4.29 -4.92 5.31
C SER A 43 3.86 -3.52 4.87
N ALA A 44 3.38 -2.71 5.81
CA ALA A 44 3.02 -1.32 5.56
C ALA A 44 4.20 -0.39 5.90
N GLY A 45 4.86 0.17 4.88
CA GLY A 45 5.91 1.17 5.06
C GLY A 45 5.33 2.56 5.31
N VAL A 46 5.81 3.25 6.34
CA VAL A 46 5.47 4.65 6.64
C VAL A 46 6.71 5.50 6.39
N GLN A 47 6.62 6.43 5.43
CA GLN A 47 7.70 7.33 5.05
C GLN A 47 7.25 8.78 5.18
N ARG A 48 8.16 9.66 5.61
CA ARG A 48 7.92 11.10 5.64
C ARG A 48 7.69 11.62 4.22
N MET A 49 6.61 12.37 4.02
CA MET A 49 6.25 12.96 2.73
C MET A 49 7.25 14.03 2.29
N VAL A 50 7.55 14.05 0.99
CA VAL A 50 8.29 15.12 0.30
C VAL A 50 7.27 16.05 -0.39
N ARG A 51 7.59 17.34 -0.46
CA ARG A 51 6.73 18.40 -1.02
C ARG A 51 6.80 18.47 -2.55
N SER A 52 6.42 17.37 -3.22
CA SER A 52 6.32 17.31 -4.68
C SER A 52 5.19 18.17 -5.26
N ASP A 53 4.25 18.61 -4.42
CA ASP A 53 3.15 19.53 -4.75
C ASP A 53 3.64 20.94 -5.12
N VAL A 54 4.79 21.36 -4.60
CA VAL A 54 5.44 22.65 -4.92
C VAL A 54 6.79 22.45 -5.63
N GLY A 55 7.12 21.22 -5.98
CA GLY A 55 8.36 20.83 -6.64
C GLY A 55 8.09 19.98 -7.89
N ALA A 56 8.90 18.95 -8.10
CA ALA A 56 8.72 17.97 -9.16
C ALA A 56 8.91 16.54 -8.62
N ALA A 57 8.38 15.56 -9.35
CA ALA A 57 8.58 14.14 -9.09
C ALA A 57 8.79 13.40 -10.42
N GLY A 58 9.52 12.29 -10.39
CA GLY A 58 9.80 11.48 -11.57
C GLY A 58 10.41 10.12 -11.22
N VAL A 59 10.63 9.30 -12.25
CA VAL A 59 11.30 8.00 -12.16
C VAL A 59 12.45 8.02 -13.16
N MET A 60 13.60 7.47 -12.75
CA MET A 60 14.79 7.31 -13.58
C MET A 60 15.19 5.84 -13.60
N PHE A 61 15.79 5.41 -14.72
CA PHE A 61 16.20 4.03 -14.99
C PHE A 61 17.72 3.94 -15.11
#